data_AF-W4GYF0-F1
#
_entry.id   AF-W4GYF0-F1
#
_cell.length_a   1.000
_cell.length_b   1.000
_cell.length_c   1.000
_cell.angle_alpha   90.00
_cell.angle_beta   90.00
_cell.angle_gamma   90.00
#
_symmetry.space_group_name_H-M   'P 1'
#
loop_
_entity.id
_entity.type
_entity.pdbx_description
1 polymer ?
#
loop_
_entity_poly.entity_id
_entity_poly.type
_entity_poly.pdbx_seq_one_letter_code
_entity_poly.pdbx_strand_id
1 'polypeptide(L)'
;MLADRRPILVPVPQQCGHDQYANFVEYLSTCPGMELHRSTVVDVACTQPSEDVYSGDVRLRQSVELKFGDFVAYFQAKAAGTSHWLMDTENDLHFYLAQCPLLSTSTDVPAVLPHLLPAMASLRPPILDNIQLTQINLWMTIASSDTSVHYDAYENVLHVLQGTKCVRLYPPSATPVIQAHAIYSKSSNHTTLSLAQTKALPHFIEFDVHANMALYIPEGWWHQVRSEPLTVAMNYWFDGMRPTLVAQPAMVPYYARVLVEDLVRTARLKAVHATIAQSRQRLLNKGVLARLTSVDALEAFVVNAKGGTDKEDALLTAPPTLLYSLILRLSERQPSVWSAMLEEASVELVEFLTDAWDDHDALSRHSNGSSPPAYFAAVFACCDFDVQEVLLAKKDAFGRQSARHVMASMFGFE
;
A
#
# COMPACT_ATOMS: atom_id res chain seq x y z
N MET A 1 7.48 4.27 -30.10
CA MET A 1 6.00 4.16 -29.95
C MET A 1 5.49 4.98 -28.77
N LEU A 2 6.21 5.09 -27.66
CA LEU A 2 5.69 5.71 -26.42
C LEU A 2 5.80 7.25 -26.35
N ALA A 3 6.39 7.90 -27.36
CA ALA A 3 6.74 9.33 -27.29
C ALA A 3 5.52 10.28 -27.25
N ASP A 4 4.37 9.87 -27.78
CA ASP A 4 3.14 10.66 -27.76
C ASP A 4 2.31 10.47 -26.47
N ARG A 5 2.74 9.53 -25.60
CA ARG A 5 2.16 9.25 -24.28
C ARG A 5 0.64 9.08 -24.32
N ARG A 6 0.17 8.34 -25.33
CA ARG A 6 -1.23 7.94 -25.46
C ARG A 6 -1.38 6.47 -25.09
N PRO A 7 -2.52 6.06 -24.51
CA PRO A 7 -2.81 4.65 -24.34
C PRO A 7 -2.78 3.90 -25.67
N ILE A 8 -2.06 2.79 -25.73
CA ILE A 8 -1.94 1.97 -26.93
C ILE A 8 -1.98 0.50 -26.53
N LEU A 9 -2.84 -0.26 -27.18
CA LEU A 9 -2.93 -1.71 -27.05
C LEU A 9 -2.11 -2.36 -28.18
N VAL A 10 -1.16 -3.22 -27.83
CA VAL A 10 -0.29 -3.91 -28.79
C VAL A 10 -0.33 -5.42 -28.60
N PRO A 11 -0.24 -6.22 -29.69
CA PRO A 11 -0.05 -7.65 -29.58
C PRO A 11 1.37 -7.98 -29.08
N VAL A 12 1.46 -9.04 -28.28
CA VAL A 12 2.71 -9.65 -27.84
C VAL A 12 2.81 -11.00 -28.53
N PRO A 13 3.88 -11.26 -29.33
CA PRO A 13 4.02 -12.54 -30.01
C PRO A 13 4.00 -13.71 -29.02
N GLN A 14 3.07 -14.64 -29.24
CA GLN A 14 2.97 -15.88 -28.47
C GLN A 14 4.22 -16.72 -28.73
N GLN A 15 4.86 -17.21 -27.66
CA GLN A 15 6.13 -17.93 -27.79
C GLN A 15 5.94 -19.44 -27.95
N CYS A 16 6.79 -20.04 -28.79
CA CYS A 16 6.89 -21.48 -28.98
C CYS A 16 7.11 -22.21 -27.64
N GLY A 17 6.25 -23.18 -27.33
CA GLY A 17 6.37 -24.06 -26.15
C GLY A 17 5.29 -23.86 -25.09
N HIS A 18 4.63 -22.68 -25.04
CA HIS A 18 3.49 -22.46 -24.16
C HIS A 18 2.26 -23.28 -24.56
N ASP A 19 2.08 -23.53 -25.86
CA ASP A 19 0.96 -24.31 -26.40
C ASP A 19 0.97 -25.78 -25.95
N GLN A 20 2.07 -26.25 -25.33
CA GLN A 20 2.18 -27.59 -24.76
C GLN A 20 1.50 -27.71 -23.39
N TYR A 21 1.14 -26.59 -22.77
CA TYR A 21 0.49 -26.54 -21.46
C TYR A 21 -0.96 -26.10 -21.62
N ALA A 22 -1.85 -26.60 -20.77
CA ALA A 22 -3.27 -26.25 -20.82
C ALA A 22 -3.51 -24.77 -20.45
N ASN A 23 -2.63 -24.18 -19.63
CA ASN A 23 -2.71 -22.77 -19.23
C ASN A 23 -1.35 -22.23 -18.74
N PHE A 24 -1.25 -20.92 -18.51
CA PHE A 24 -0.01 -20.26 -18.11
C PHE A 24 0.49 -20.72 -16.72
N VAL A 25 -0.43 -21.04 -15.81
CA VAL A 25 -0.09 -21.44 -14.44
C VAL A 25 0.50 -22.86 -14.40
N GLU A 26 0.08 -23.74 -15.30
CA GLU A 26 0.71 -25.04 -15.50
C GLU A 26 2.16 -24.88 -15.98
N TYR A 27 2.41 -24.01 -16.97
CA TYR A 27 3.77 -23.67 -17.38
C TYR A 27 4.60 -23.12 -16.21
N LEU A 28 4.05 -22.15 -15.47
CA LEU A 28 4.71 -21.55 -14.31
C LEU A 28 5.11 -22.62 -13.28
N SER A 29 4.28 -23.65 -13.09
CA SER A 29 4.53 -24.74 -12.15
C SER A 29 5.69 -25.64 -12.54
N THR A 30 6.08 -25.66 -13.81
CA THR A 30 7.26 -26.39 -14.30
C THR A 30 8.55 -25.58 -14.25
N CYS A 31 8.47 -24.27 -13.99
CA CYS A 31 9.65 -23.43 -13.89
C CYS A 31 10.50 -23.82 -12.67
N PRO A 32 11.84 -23.93 -12.79
CA PRO A 32 12.73 -24.13 -11.65
C PRO A 32 12.57 -23.09 -10.54
N GLY A 33 12.23 -21.84 -10.89
CA GLY A 33 11.94 -20.78 -9.94
C GLY A 33 10.73 -21.07 -9.05
N MET A 34 9.76 -21.84 -9.53
CA MET A 34 8.59 -22.23 -8.73
C MET A 34 8.99 -23.10 -7.54
N GLU A 35 9.95 -24.01 -7.73
CA GLU A 35 10.42 -24.85 -6.64
C GLU A 35 11.13 -24.03 -5.55
N LEU A 36 11.90 -23.01 -5.94
CA LEU A 36 12.55 -22.09 -5.01
C LEU A 36 11.54 -21.21 -4.24
N HIS A 37 10.41 -20.89 -4.86
CA HIS A 37 9.44 -19.93 -4.34
C HIS A 37 8.14 -20.56 -3.79
N ARG A 38 8.01 -21.89 -3.81
CA ARG A 38 6.83 -22.60 -3.29
C ARG A 38 6.49 -22.20 -1.85
N SER A 39 7.51 -22.04 -1.02
CA SER A 39 7.38 -21.68 0.40
C SER A 39 7.55 -20.17 0.67
N THR A 40 7.77 -19.34 -0.36
CA THR A 40 7.86 -17.90 -0.20
C THR A 40 6.49 -17.35 0.19
N VAL A 41 6.43 -16.63 1.31
CA VAL A 41 5.22 -15.93 1.74
C VAL A 41 5.04 -14.68 0.90
N VAL A 42 3.85 -14.50 0.35
CA VAL A 42 3.44 -13.35 -0.44
C VAL A 42 2.23 -12.68 0.19
N ASP A 43 2.14 -11.36 0.03
CA ASP A 43 0.96 -10.60 0.41
C ASP A 43 -0.13 -10.77 -0.67
N VAL A 44 -1.29 -11.29 -0.27
CA VAL A 44 -2.44 -11.54 -1.14
C VAL A 44 -3.57 -10.64 -0.69
N ALA A 45 -4.00 -9.73 -1.56
CA ALA A 45 -5.15 -8.88 -1.28
C ALA A 45 -6.41 -9.75 -1.13
N CYS A 46 -7.25 -9.40 -0.16
CA CYS A 46 -8.53 -10.05 0.04
C CYS A 46 -9.66 -9.05 0.18
N THR A 47 -10.88 -9.49 -0.11
CA THR A 47 -12.09 -8.70 0.03
C THR A 47 -13.27 -9.61 0.35
N GLN A 48 -14.27 -9.10 1.07
CA GLN A 48 -15.51 -9.87 1.24
C GLN A 48 -16.23 -10.01 -0.11
N PRO A 49 -16.94 -11.12 -0.37
CA PRO A 49 -17.70 -11.30 -1.61
C PRO A 49 -18.79 -10.24 -1.85
N SER A 50 -19.22 -9.55 -0.80
CA SER A 50 -20.19 -8.44 -0.86
C SER A 50 -19.57 -7.12 -1.34
N GLU A 51 -18.24 -7.02 -1.35
CA GLU A 51 -17.52 -5.85 -1.84
C GLU A 51 -17.10 -6.05 -3.29
N ASP A 52 -17.57 -5.13 -4.15
CA ASP A 52 -17.33 -5.21 -5.59
C ASP A 52 -15.94 -4.68 -6.02
N VAL A 53 -15.06 -4.27 -5.07
CA VAL A 53 -13.86 -3.48 -5.36
C VAL A 53 -12.64 -3.90 -4.55
N TYR A 54 -11.53 -4.19 -5.23
CA TYR A 54 -10.21 -4.08 -4.61
C TYR A 54 -9.73 -2.65 -4.65
N SER A 55 -9.65 -2.00 -3.48
CA SER A 55 -9.12 -0.65 -3.39
C SER A 55 -7.67 -0.66 -2.92
N GLY A 56 -6.81 0.08 -3.62
CA GLY A 56 -5.47 0.44 -3.13
C GLY A 56 -5.49 1.54 -2.06
N ASP A 57 -6.67 2.09 -1.72
CA ASP A 57 -6.83 2.97 -0.57
C ASP A 57 -6.43 2.23 0.71
N VAL A 58 -5.45 2.77 1.42
CA VAL A 58 -4.89 2.14 2.63
C VAL A 58 -5.92 1.91 3.74
N ARG A 59 -7.07 2.58 3.68
CA ARG A 59 -8.17 2.43 4.65
C ARG A 59 -9.11 1.28 4.32
N LEU A 60 -9.15 0.88 3.04
CA LEU A 60 -10.07 -0.13 2.51
C LEU A 60 -9.34 -1.43 2.12
N ARG A 61 -8.02 -1.35 1.87
CA ARG A 61 -7.21 -2.51 1.52
C ARG A 61 -7.18 -3.53 2.66
N GLN A 62 -7.49 -4.78 2.33
CA GLN A 62 -7.26 -5.93 3.19
C GLN A 62 -6.34 -6.94 2.48
N SER A 63 -5.57 -7.66 3.28
CA SER A 63 -4.44 -8.47 2.82
C SER A 63 -4.23 -9.65 3.77
N VAL A 64 -3.82 -10.79 3.24
CA VAL A 64 -3.40 -11.98 4.00
C VAL A 64 -2.05 -12.48 3.50
N GLU A 65 -1.28 -13.07 4.40
CA GLU A 65 -0.02 -13.74 4.07
C GLU A 65 -0.29 -15.19 3.67
N LEU A 66 0.09 -15.57 2.44
CA LEU A 66 -0.04 -16.94 1.94
C LEU A 66 1.27 -17.39 1.31
N LYS A 67 1.56 -18.69 1.39
CA LYS A 67 2.65 -19.25 0.59
C LYS A 67 2.28 -19.19 -0.88
N PHE A 68 3.19 -18.71 -1.72
CA PHE A 68 2.96 -18.58 -3.15
C PHE A 68 2.59 -19.93 -3.80
N GLY A 69 3.21 -21.02 -3.35
CA GLY A 69 2.88 -22.38 -3.79
C GLY A 69 1.43 -22.79 -3.49
N ASP A 70 0.90 -22.43 -2.32
CA ASP A 70 -0.48 -22.74 -1.94
C ASP A 70 -1.47 -21.90 -2.76
N PHE A 71 -1.13 -20.62 -3.03
CA PHE A 71 -1.95 -19.76 -3.90
C PHE A 71 -1.99 -20.27 -5.35
N VAL A 72 -0.86 -20.74 -5.89
CA VAL A 72 -0.79 -21.34 -7.23
C VAL A 72 -1.58 -22.65 -7.30
N ALA A 73 -1.45 -23.53 -6.29
CA ALA A 73 -2.20 -24.77 -6.22
C ALA A 73 -3.72 -24.51 -6.15
N TYR A 74 -4.13 -23.51 -5.37
CA TYR A 74 -5.51 -23.03 -5.31
C TYR A 74 -6.02 -22.54 -6.68
N PHE A 75 -5.23 -21.71 -7.38
CA PHE A 75 -5.56 -21.26 -8.73
C PHE A 75 -5.78 -22.44 -9.69
N GLN A 76 -4.87 -23.42 -9.69
CA GLN A 76 -4.97 -24.60 -10.55
C GLN A 76 -6.19 -25.45 -10.21
N ALA A 77 -6.46 -25.66 -8.92
CA ALA A 77 -7.63 -26.41 -8.48
C ALA A 77 -8.92 -25.71 -8.93
N LYS A 78 -8.99 -24.38 -8.83
CA LYS A 78 -10.14 -23.59 -9.30
C LYS A 78 -10.34 -23.72 -10.81
N ALA A 79 -9.26 -23.64 -11.58
CA ALA A 79 -9.30 -23.81 -13.03
C ALA A 79 -9.70 -25.23 -13.46
N ALA A 80 -9.29 -26.25 -12.70
CA ALA A 80 -9.59 -27.66 -12.99
C ALA A 80 -10.94 -28.14 -12.42
N GLY A 81 -11.61 -27.33 -11.60
CA GLY A 81 -12.81 -27.73 -10.87
C GLY A 81 -12.55 -28.80 -9.80
N THR A 82 -11.34 -28.85 -9.24
CA THR A 82 -10.96 -29.77 -8.16
C THR A 82 -10.93 -29.05 -6.81
N SER A 83 -10.88 -29.81 -5.72
CA SER A 83 -10.91 -29.25 -4.36
C SER A 83 -9.55 -28.72 -3.92
N HIS A 84 -9.55 -27.60 -3.20
CA HIS A 84 -8.41 -27.05 -2.48
C HIS A 84 -8.90 -26.39 -1.18
N TRP A 85 -8.14 -26.50 -0.09
CA TRP A 85 -8.56 -26.03 1.24
C TRP A 85 -8.86 -24.51 1.31
N LEU A 86 -8.18 -23.68 0.49
CA LEU A 86 -8.49 -22.25 0.39
C LEU A 86 -9.91 -21.98 -0.14
N MET A 87 -10.50 -22.90 -0.89
CA MET A 87 -11.88 -22.75 -1.40
C MET A 87 -12.91 -22.72 -0.26
N ASP A 88 -12.61 -23.36 0.88
CA ASP A 88 -13.51 -23.39 2.03
C ASP A 88 -13.72 -21.98 2.63
N THR A 89 -12.82 -21.05 2.33
CA THR A 89 -12.88 -19.65 2.80
C THR A 89 -13.52 -18.68 1.81
N GLU A 90 -13.87 -19.13 0.59
CA GLU A 90 -14.37 -18.24 -0.47
C GLU A 90 -15.74 -17.61 -0.16
N ASN A 91 -16.54 -18.22 0.72
CA ASN A 91 -17.79 -17.62 1.18
C ASN A 91 -17.57 -16.35 2.01
N ASP A 92 -16.36 -16.20 2.56
CA ASP A 92 -15.99 -15.08 3.43
C ASP A 92 -15.00 -14.14 2.75
N LEU A 93 -14.08 -14.66 1.93
CA LEU A 93 -12.99 -13.90 1.32
C LEU A 93 -12.70 -14.34 -0.12
N HIS A 94 -12.68 -13.36 -1.03
CA HIS A 94 -12.05 -13.51 -2.33
C HIS A 94 -10.59 -13.09 -2.26
N PHE A 95 -9.73 -13.75 -3.05
CA PHE A 95 -8.29 -13.51 -3.08
C PHE A 95 -7.81 -12.96 -4.42
N TYR A 96 -6.84 -12.06 -4.35
CA TYR A 96 -6.18 -11.44 -5.49
C TYR A 96 -4.69 -11.22 -5.21
N LEU A 97 -3.82 -11.89 -5.97
CA LEU A 97 -2.40 -11.58 -5.91
C LEU A 97 -2.18 -10.27 -6.68
N ALA A 98 -1.88 -9.21 -5.94
CA ALA A 98 -1.75 -7.87 -6.47
C ALA A 98 -0.30 -7.39 -6.39
N GLN A 99 0.23 -6.90 -7.50
CA GLN A 99 1.53 -6.23 -7.57
C GLN A 99 2.69 -7.02 -6.91
N CYS A 100 2.74 -8.35 -7.09
CA CYS A 100 3.79 -9.16 -6.49
C CYS A 100 5.13 -8.96 -7.24
N PRO A 101 6.18 -8.37 -6.62
CA PRO A 101 7.37 -7.96 -7.35
C PRO A 101 8.22 -9.16 -7.82
N LEU A 102 8.46 -9.25 -9.12
CA LEU A 102 9.42 -10.17 -9.74
C LEU A 102 10.79 -9.51 -9.95
N LEU A 103 10.79 -8.20 -10.22
CA LEU A 103 11.98 -7.38 -10.36
C LEU A 103 11.70 -6.02 -9.73
N SER A 104 12.68 -5.48 -9.01
CA SER A 104 12.67 -4.11 -8.53
C SER A 104 14.09 -3.58 -8.44
N THR A 105 14.31 -2.34 -8.86
CA THR A 105 15.57 -1.61 -8.70
C THR A 105 15.63 -0.83 -7.39
N SER A 106 14.51 -0.71 -6.66
CA SER A 106 14.43 -0.02 -5.37
C SER A 106 14.77 -0.96 -4.22
N THR A 107 15.53 -0.46 -3.24
CA THR A 107 15.79 -1.17 -1.98
C THR A 107 14.58 -1.20 -1.06
N ASP A 108 13.67 -0.23 -1.21
CA ASP A 108 12.50 -0.08 -0.32
C ASP A 108 11.38 -1.07 -0.67
N VAL A 109 11.35 -1.54 -1.92
CA VAL A 109 10.38 -2.52 -2.42
C VAL A 109 11.16 -3.63 -3.14
N PRO A 110 11.79 -4.57 -2.42
CA PRO A 110 12.62 -5.60 -3.03
C PRO A 110 11.79 -6.59 -3.86
N ALA A 111 12.46 -7.28 -4.78
CA ALA A 111 11.84 -8.39 -5.51
C ALA A 111 11.48 -9.55 -4.55
N VAL A 112 10.25 -10.06 -4.64
CA VAL A 112 9.73 -11.14 -3.80
C VAL A 112 9.89 -12.50 -4.47
N LEU A 113 9.65 -12.58 -5.79
CA LEU A 113 9.74 -13.81 -6.57
C LEU A 113 10.75 -13.74 -7.74
N PRO A 114 12.00 -13.30 -7.51
CA PRO A 114 12.96 -13.01 -8.59
C PRO A 114 13.32 -14.22 -9.46
N HIS A 115 13.29 -15.44 -8.92
CA HIS A 115 13.68 -16.63 -9.68
C HIS A 115 12.61 -17.10 -10.68
N LEU A 116 11.41 -16.51 -10.67
CA LEU A 116 10.40 -16.75 -11.71
C LEU A 116 10.70 -15.98 -13.00
N LEU A 117 11.42 -14.86 -12.89
CA LEU A 117 11.65 -13.95 -14.01
C LEU A 117 12.31 -14.60 -15.24
N PRO A 118 13.29 -15.52 -15.12
CA PRO A 118 13.89 -16.17 -16.28
C PRO A 118 12.89 -16.92 -17.18
N ALA A 119 11.84 -17.54 -16.59
CA ALA A 119 10.78 -18.20 -17.36
C ALA A 119 9.79 -17.22 -18.01
N MET A 120 9.77 -15.97 -17.55
CA MET A 120 8.86 -14.94 -18.05
C MET A 120 9.57 -13.89 -18.91
N ALA A 121 10.90 -13.92 -18.96
CA ALA A 121 11.73 -12.92 -19.66
C ALA A 121 11.40 -12.84 -21.16
N SER A 122 11.05 -13.99 -21.73
CA SER A 122 10.72 -14.11 -23.14
C SER A 122 9.30 -13.60 -23.47
N LEU A 123 8.44 -13.44 -22.46
CA LEU A 123 7.10 -12.86 -22.56
C LEU A 123 7.10 -11.33 -22.51
N ARG A 124 8.27 -10.69 -22.51
CA ARG A 124 8.39 -9.24 -22.50
C ARG A 124 7.74 -8.63 -23.76
N PRO A 125 6.78 -7.71 -23.62
CA PRO A 125 6.18 -7.00 -24.76
C PRO A 125 7.24 -6.27 -25.61
N PRO A 126 7.21 -6.36 -26.96
CA PRO A 126 8.16 -5.67 -27.84
C PRO A 126 8.14 -4.13 -27.70
N ILE A 127 7.02 -3.56 -27.25
CA ILE A 127 6.92 -2.10 -27.00
C ILE A 127 7.89 -1.63 -25.89
N LEU A 128 8.41 -2.56 -25.09
CA LEU A 128 9.39 -2.31 -24.04
C LEU A 128 10.84 -2.54 -24.51
N ASP A 129 11.07 -2.80 -25.80
CA ASP A 129 12.42 -2.96 -26.34
C ASP A 129 13.23 -1.68 -26.08
N ASN A 130 14.43 -1.85 -25.52
CA ASN A 130 15.34 -0.78 -25.10
C ASN A 130 14.84 0.13 -23.96
N ILE A 131 13.75 -0.25 -23.27
CA ILE A 131 13.29 0.45 -22.05
C ILE A 131 13.98 -0.14 -20.82
N GLN A 132 14.63 0.72 -20.05
CA GLN A 132 15.14 0.37 -18.71
C GLN A 132 13.97 0.31 -17.74
N LEU A 133 13.72 -0.87 -17.17
CA LEU A 133 12.62 -1.07 -16.23
C LEU A 133 13.06 -0.79 -14.80
N THR A 134 12.15 -0.24 -14.02
CA THR A 134 12.31 -0.06 -12.57
C THR A 134 11.68 -1.21 -11.81
N GLN A 135 10.53 -1.73 -12.28
CA GLN A 135 9.81 -2.80 -11.60
C GLN A 135 9.04 -3.70 -12.58
N ILE A 136 8.91 -4.97 -12.22
CA ILE A 136 8.03 -5.93 -12.90
C ILE A 136 7.20 -6.62 -11.83
N ASN A 137 5.87 -6.62 -11.98
CA ASN A 137 4.99 -7.27 -11.01
C ASN A 137 4.08 -8.31 -11.63
N LEU A 138 3.82 -9.37 -10.87
CA LEU A 138 2.87 -10.43 -11.18
C LEU A 138 1.51 -10.13 -10.54
N TRP A 139 0.46 -10.41 -11.31
CA TRP A 139 -0.94 -10.25 -10.91
C TRP A 139 -1.72 -11.52 -11.22
N MET A 140 -2.46 -12.06 -10.25
CA MET A 140 -3.26 -13.28 -10.44
C MET A 140 -4.63 -13.13 -9.79
N THR A 141 -5.68 -13.20 -10.61
CA THR A 141 -7.08 -13.04 -10.22
C THR A 141 -7.78 -14.40 -10.19
N ILE A 142 -8.43 -14.74 -9.08
CA ILE A 142 -9.20 -16.00 -8.96
C ILE A 142 -10.65 -15.77 -9.38
N ALA A 143 -11.34 -14.86 -8.69
CA ALA A 143 -12.72 -14.46 -8.97
C ALA A 143 -12.75 -13.09 -9.66
N SER A 144 -13.84 -12.79 -10.39
CA SER A 144 -14.01 -11.50 -11.06
C SER A 144 -13.89 -10.34 -10.07
N SER A 145 -13.24 -9.26 -10.49
CA SER A 145 -13.05 -8.11 -9.61
C SER A 145 -12.83 -6.79 -10.34
N ASP A 146 -13.29 -5.69 -9.74
CA ASP A 146 -12.98 -4.33 -10.17
C ASP A 146 -11.92 -3.70 -9.23
N THR A 147 -11.02 -2.86 -9.74
CA THR A 147 -10.20 -1.97 -8.90
C THR A 147 -10.91 -0.63 -8.66
N SER A 148 -10.51 0.12 -7.64
CA SER A 148 -10.85 1.55 -7.57
C SER A 148 -10.14 2.35 -8.67
N VAL A 149 -10.67 3.52 -9.04
CA VAL A 149 -10.00 4.43 -9.99
C VAL A 149 -8.78 5.04 -9.31
N HIS A 150 -7.61 4.90 -9.94
CA HIS A 150 -6.35 5.43 -9.44
C HIS A 150 -5.40 5.79 -10.58
N TYR A 151 -4.30 6.46 -10.29
CA TYR A 151 -3.19 6.62 -11.24
C TYR A 151 -1.87 6.15 -10.64
N ASP A 152 -0.93 5.82 -11.52
CA ASP A 152 0.42 5.42 -11.14
C ASP A 152 1.42 6.57 -11.33
N ALA A 153 2.46 6.48 -10.53
CA ALA A 153 3.63 7.34 -10.53
C ALA A 153 4.67 7.02 -11.62
N TYR A 154 4.38 6.03 -12.47
CA TYR A 154 5.29 5.45 -13.44
C TYR A 154 4.62 5.31 -14.79
N GLU A 155 5.42 5.21 -15.84
CA GLU A 155 4.92 4.68 -17.10
C GLU A 155 4.67 3.18 -16.90
N ASN A 156 3.56 2.67 -17.42
CA ASN A 156 3.11 1.32 -17.13
C ASN A 156 2.74 0.58 -18.41
N VAL A 157 3.20 -0.65 -18.58
CA VAL A 157 2.69 -1.58 -19.59
C VAL A 157 2.05 -2.77 -18.89
N LEU A 158 0.74 -2.92 -19.04
CA LEU A 158 -0.05 -4.05 -18.52
C LEU A 158 -0.16 -5.13 -19.59
N HIS A 159 0.46 -6.29 -19.37
CA HIS A 159 0.46 -7.44 -20.26
C HIS A 159 -0.39 -8.57 -19.67
N VAL A 160 -1.45 -8.98 -20.36
CA VAL A 160 -2.27 -10.12 -19.93
C VAL A 160 -1.69 -11.41 -20.55
N LEU A 161 -1.33 -12.35 -19.68
CA LEU A 161 -0.74 -13.64 -20.06
C LEU A 161 -1.82 -14.73 -20.23
N GLN A 162 -2.88 -14.64 -19.42
CA GLN A 162 -4.01 -15.55 -19.42
C GLN A 162 -5.26 -14.79 -18.99
N GLY A 163 -6.41 -15.11 -19.58
CA GLY A 163 -7.69 -14.48 -19.23
C GLY A 163 -7.89 -13.14 -19.94
N THR A 164 -8.60 -12.21 -19.28
CA THR A 164 -8.91 -10.89 -19.86
C THR A 164 -9.05 -9.85 -18.76
N LYS A 165 -8.56 -8.64 -19.04
CA LYS A 165 -8.82 -7.44 -18.23
C LYS A 165 -9.50 -6.38 -19.09
N CYS A 166 -10.55 -5.75 -18.57
CA CYS A 166 -11.16 -4.56 -19.18
C CYS A 166 -10.63 -3.32 -18.44
N VAL A 167 -10.00 -2.41 -19.16
CA VAL A 167 -9.31 -1.24 -18.58
C VAL A 167 -9.98 0.04 -19.06
N ARG A 168 -10.59 0.78 -18.14
CA ARG A 168 -11.09 2.14 -18.38
C ARG A 168 -10.01 3.14 -18.03
N LEU A 169 -9.72 4.05 -18.95
CA LEU A 169 -8.71 5.09 -18.83
C LEU A 169 -9.33 6.48 -18.94
N TYR A 170 -8.90 7.38 -18.07
CA TYR A 170 -9.26 8.79 -18.09
C TYR A 170 -7.98 9.64 -18.14
N PRO A 171 -7.97 10.71 -18.94
CA PRO A 171 -6.81 11.58 -19.03
C PRO A 171 -6.56 12.29 -17.68
N PRO A 172 -5.32 12.74 -17.40
CA PRO A 172 -5.02 13.51 -16.19
C PRO A 172 -5.91 14.74 -15.98
N SER A 173 -6.40 15.35 -17.07
CA SER A 173 -7.34 16.48 -17.03
C SER A 173 -8.71 16.15 -16.42
N ALA A 174 -9.04 14.86 -16.25
CA ALA A 174 -10.26 14.40 -15.58
C ALA A 174 -10.17 14.45 -14.04
N THR A 175 -9.00 14.78 -13.46
CA THR A 175 -8.80 14.86 -12.00
C THR A 175 -9.90 15.61 -11.24
N PRO A 176 -10.42 16.77 -11.71
CA PRO A 176 -11.48 17.49 -10.99
C PRO A 176 -12.78 16.69 -10.84
N VAL A 177 -13.15 15.87 -11.83
CA VAL A 177 -14.38 15.05 -11.78
C VAL A 177 -14.13 13.70 -11.10
N ILE A 178 -12.90 13.20 -11.10
CA ILE A 178 -12.50 11.96 -10.42
C ILE A 178 -12.46 12.14 -8.90
N GLN A 179 -12.37 13.37 -8.39
CA GLN A 179 -12.31 13.66 -6.94
C GLN A 179 -11.20 12.84 -6.26
N ALA A 180 -9.95 13.14 -6.62
CA ALA A 180 -8.79 12.56 -5.95
C ALA A 180 -8.81 12.85 -4.44
N HIS A 181 -8.24 11.95 -3.65
CA HIS A 181 -7.94 12.25 -2.26
C HIS A 181 -7.07 13.51 -2.13
N ALA A 182 -7.19 14.17 -0.98
CA ALA A 182 -6.39 15.34 -0.66
C ALA A 182 -4.89 15.01 -0.75
N ILE A 183 -4.10 16.01 -1.14
CA ILE A 183 -2.66 15.91 -1.44
C ILE A 183 -1.81 15.34 -0.28
N TYR A 184 -2.29 15.49 0.95
CA TYR A 184 -1.63 15.03 2.17
C TYR A 184 -2.06 13.62 2.61
N SER A 185 -2.97 12.97 1.86
CA SER A 185 -3.41 11.59 2.09
C SER A 185 -2.36 10.58 1.60
N LYS A 186 -2.21 9.45 2.31
CA LYS A 186 -1.42 8.30 1.84
C LYS A 186 -1.99 7.67 0.55
N SER A 187 -3.24 8.00 0.17
CA SER A 187 -3.91 7.50 -1.04
C SER A 187 -4.27 8.64 -2.00
N SER A 188 -3.47 9.72 -2.07
CA SER A 188 -3.70 10.89 -2.93
C SER A 188 -3.84 10.57 -4.43
N ASN A 189 -3.36 9.40 -4.86
CA ASN A 189 -3.47 8.88 -6.21
C ASN A 189 -4.75 8.04 -6.47
N HIS A 190 -5.63 7.89 -5.47
CA HIS A 190 -6.93 7.22 -5.59
C HIS A 190 -8.10 8.21 -5.55
N THR A 191 -9.23 7.81 -6.14
CA THR A 191 -10.51 8.52 -6.06
C THR A 191 -11.19 8.37 -4.69
N THR A 192 -11.95 9.38 -4.27
CA THR A 192 -12.90 9.28 -3.15
C THR A 192 -14.27 8.73 -3.56
N LEU A 193 -14.52 8.53 -4.86
CA LEU A 193 -15.80 8.07 -5.40
C LEU A 193 -15.99 6.56 -5.19
N SER A 194 -17.24 6.13 -4.98
CA SER A 194 -17.61 4.72 -4.96
C SER A 194 -17.53 4.08 -6.36
N LEU A 195 -17.49 2.75 -6.45
CA LEU A 195 -17.49 2.06 -7.74
C LEU A 195 -18.71 2.40 -8.61
N ALA A 196 -19.88 2.53 -8.01
CA ALA A 196 -21.09 2.92 -8.73
C ALA A 196 -20.94 4.32 -9.34
N GLN A 197 -20.34 5.26 -8.60
CA GLN A 197 -20.07 6.61 -9.07
C GLN A 197 -18.98 6.63 -10.15
N THR A 198 -17.90 5.86 -9.99
CA THR A 198 -16.83 5.79 -11.00
C THR A 198 -17.30 5.13 -12.30
N LYS A 199 -18.17 4.12 -12.22
CA LYS A 199 -18.80 3.49 -13.40
C LYS A 199 -19.65 4.47 -14.21
N ALA A 200 -20.15 5.55 -13.59
CA ALA A 200 -20.94 6.60 -14.22
C ALA A 200 -20.12 7.79 -14.74
N LEU A 201 -18.80 7.81 -14.54
CA LEU A 201 -17.95 8.90 -15.03
C LEU A 201 -17.94 8.94 -16.57
N PRO A 202 -18.11 10.13 -17.18
CA PRO A 202 -18.08 10.28 -18.63
C PRO A 202 -16.65 10.35 -19.18
N HIS A 203 -16.52 10.32 -20.51
CA HIS A 203 -15.28 10.62 -21.24
C HIS A 203 -14.07 9.71 -20.91
N PHE A 204 -14.32 8.40 -20.86
CA PHE A 204 -13.27 7.38 -20.77
C PHE A 204 -12.92 6.77 -22.13
N ILE A 205 -11.76 6.13 -22.19
CA ILE A 205 -11.37 5.19 -23.24
C ILE A 205 -11.31 3.80 -22.59
N GLU A 206 -11.88 2.79 -23.22
CA GLU A 206 -11.92 1.43 -22.69
C GLU A 206 -11.16 0.47 -23.60
N PHE A 207 -10.42 -0.46 -23.00
CA PHE A 207 -9.66 -1.50 -23.71
C PHE A 207 -9.94 -2.87 -23.10
N ASP A 208 -10.28 -3.84 -23.95
CA ASP A 208 -10.25 -5.25 -23.59
C ASP A 208 -8.85 -5.81 -23.88
N VAL A 209 -8.12 -6.12 -22.80
CA VAL A 209 -6.76 -6.65 -22.85
C VAL A 209 -6.85 -8.17 -22.67
N HIS A 210 -6.87 -8.88 -23.80
CA HIS A 210 -6.87 -10.34 -23.83
C HIS A 210 -5.47 -10.93 -23.63
N ALA A 211 -5.39 -12.25 -23.45
CA ALA A 211 -4.12 -12.98 -23.44
C ALA A 211 -3.25 -12.62 -24.67
N ASN A 212 -1.95 -12.43 -24.42
CA ASN A 212 -0.96 -12.00 -25.40
C ASN A 212 -1.17 -10.56 -25.92
N MET A 213 -1.88 -9.72 -25.18
CA MET A 213 -1.99 -8.28 -25.46
C MET A 213 -1.38 -7.47 -24.32
N ALA A 214 -0.70 -6.38 -24.67
CA ALA A 214 -0.14 -5.43 -23.72
C ALA A 214 -0.71 -4.04 -23.95
N LEU A 215 -1.24 -3.44 -22.88
CA LEU A 215 -1.75 -2.07 -22.86
C LEU A 215 -0.72 -1.15 -22.23
N TYR A 216 -0.24 -0.17 -22.99
CA TYR A 216 0.51 0.94 -22.44
C TYR A 216 -0.45 1.94 -21.77
N ILE A 217 -0.17 2.23 -20.49
CA ILE A 217 -0.89 3.19 -19.63
C ILE A 217 0.12 4.28 -19.24
N PRO A 218 -0.02 5.50 -19.78
CA PRO A 218 0.97 6.54 -19.51
C PRO A 218 0.92 7.04 -18.07
N GLU A 219 2.08 7.46 -17.52
CA GLU A 219 2.15 8.02 -16.16
C GLU A 219 1.11 9.14 -15.95
N GLY A 220 0.36 9.07 -14.85
CA GLY A 220 -0.66 10.04 -14.46
C GLY A 220 -2.05 9.81 -15.09
N TRP A 221 -2.20 8.84 -15.98
CA TRP A 221 -3.52 8.44 -16.46
C TRP A 221 -4.27 7.69 -15.37
N TRP A 222 -5.48 8.16 -15.10
CA TRP A 222 -6.39 7.49 -14.19
C TRP A 222 -6.94 6.24 -14.85
N HIS A 223 -7.01 5.14 -14.12
CA HIS A 223 -7.49 3.88 -14.63
C HIS A 223 -8.28 3.07 -13.61
N GLN A 224 -9.23 2.33 -14.13
CA GLN A 224 -9.96 1.28 -13.43
C GLN A 224 -9.81 -0.01 -14.22
N VAL A 225 -9.54 -1.10 -13.52
CA VAL A 225 -9.30 -2.41 -14.13
C VAL A 225 -10.36 -3.37 -13.62
N ARG A 226 -11.15 -3.92 -14.53
CA ARG A 226 -11.93 -5.13 -14.28
C ARG A 226 -11.13 -6.35 -14.73
N SER A 227 -11.06 -7.36 -13.90
CA SER A 227 -10.41 -8.63 -14.21
C SER A 227 -11.46 -9.74 -14.28
N GLU A 228 -11.43 -10.52 -15.35
CA GLU A 228 -12.22 -11.75 -15.41
C GLU A 228 -11.62 -12.84 -14.51
N PRO A 229 -12.42 -13.84 -14.08
CA PRO A 229 -11.91 -14.97 -13.29
C PRO A 229 -10.72 -15.65 -13.96
N LEU A 230 -9.81 -16.18 -13.15
CA LEU A 230 -8.63 -16.95 -13.60
C LEU A 230 -7.72 -16.18 -14.59
N THR A 231 -7.58 -14.87 -14.36
CA THR A 231 -6.73 -13.99 -15.17
C THR A 231 -5.33 -13.86 -14.55
N VAL A 232 -4.29 -13.98 -15.38
CA VAL A 232 -2.89 -13.73 -15.01
C VAL A 232 -2.34 -12.61 -15.87
N ALA A 233 -1.70 -11.63 -15.23
CA ALA A 233 -1.08 -10.51 -15.92
C ALA A 233 0.28 -10.15 -15.30
N MET A 234 1.10 -9.48 -16.08
CA MET A 234 2.28 -8.79 -15.63
C MET A 234 2.12 -7.31 -15.90
N ASN A 235 2.68 -6.47 -15.04
CA ASN A 235 2.90 -5.09 -15.41
C ASN A 235 4.38 -4.72 -15.32
N TYR A 236 4.79 -3.79 -16.18
CA TYR A 236 6.16 -3.33 -16.29
C TYR A 236 6.17 -1.83 -16.03
N TRP A 237 6.81 -1.41 -14.93
CA TRP A 237 7.02 -0.01 -14.63
C TRP A 237 8.42 0.43 -15.05
N PHE A 238 8.49 1.67 -15.52
CA PHE A 238 9.73 2.36 -15.84
C PHE A 238 9.59 3.85 -15.53
N ASP A 239 10.73 4.51 -15.40
CA ASP A 239 10.76 5.94 -15.13
C ASP A 239 10.02 6.69 -16.24
N GLY A 240 9.06 7.50 -15.80
CA GLY A 240 8.25 8.29 -16.68
C GLY A 240 8.81 9.65 -16.96
N MET A 241 7.91 10.59 -17.07
CA MET A 241 8.25 11.94 -17.44
C MET A 241 8.77 12.71 -16.24
N ARG A 242 8.62 12.26 -14.98
CA ARG A 242 9.10 13.04 -13.81
C ARG A 242 10.55 13.48 -13.93
N PRO A 243 11.54 12.62 -14.26
CA PRO A 243 12.93 13.04 -14.35
C PRO A 243 13.17 14.07 -15.48
N THR A 244 12.43 13.97 -16.59
CA THR A 244 12.57 14.87 -17.75
C THR A 244 11.77 16.15 -17.62
N LEU A 245 10.59 16.11 -17.02
CA LEU A 245 9.72 17.26 -16.81
C LEU A 245 10.32 18.21 -15.77
N VAL A 246 11.21 17.77 -14.85
CA VAL A 246 11.87 18.70 -13.88
C VAL A 246 12.70 19.72 -14.65
N ALA A 247 13.09 19.39 -15.89
CA ALA A 247 13.80 20.26 -16.80
C ALA A 247 12.89 21.18 -17.65
N GLN A 248 11.55 21.10 -17.55
CA GLN A 248 10.61 21.82 -18.42
C GLN A 248 9.73 22.85 -17.67
N PRO A 249 9.81 24.16 -18.01
CA PRO A 249 9.05 25.22 -17.32
C PRO A 249 7.52 25.13 -17.40
N ALA A 250 6.94 24.50 -18.43
CA ALA A 250 5.48 24.37 -18.57
C ALA A 250 4.85 23.43 -17.53
N MET A 251 5.65 22.59 -16.88
CA MET A 251 5.21 21.60 -15.90
C MET A 251 5.21 22.13 -14.47
N VAL A 252 5.50 23.41 -14.29
CA VAL A 252 5.54 24.07 -12.98
C VAL A 252 4.32 23.76 -12.11
N PRO A 253 3.06 23.68 -12.60
CA PRO A 253 1.92 23.32 -11.75
C PRO A 253 1.99 21.89 -11.20
N TYR A 254 2.43 20.91 -12.01
CA TYR A 254 2.64 19.53 -11.56
C TYR A 254 3.79 19.44 -10.56
N TYR A 255 4.90 20.14 -10.83
CA TYR A 255 6.01 20.22 -9.87
C TYR A 255 5.65 20.91 -8.59
N ALA A 256 4.88 21.99 -8.65
CA ALA A 256 4.37 22.66 -7.47
C ALA A 256 3.54 21.67 -6.64
N ARG A 257 2.72 20.84 -7.27
CA ARG A 257 1.98 19.77 -6.56
C ARG A 257 2.93 18.76 -5.91
N VAL A 258 3.84 18.14 -6.67
CA VAL A 258 4.77 17.12 -6.16
C VAL A 258 5.70 17.70 -5.07
N LEU A 259 6.17 18.92 -5.27
CA LEU A 259 7.00 19.63 -4.31
C LEU A 259 6.20 19.98 -3.06
N VAL A 260 4.93 20.38 -3.18
CA VAL A 260 4.06 20.56 -2.01
C VAL A 260 3.83 19.22 -1.30
N GLU A 261 3.58 18.11 -2.01
CA GLU A 261 3.49 16.76 -1.40
C GLU A 261 4.74 16.45 -0.57
N ASP A 262 5.93 16.67 -1.13
CA ASP A 262 7.20 16.44 -0.44
C ASP A 262 7.45 17.41 0.73
N LEU A 263 7.09 18.70 0.56
CA LEU A 263 7.17 19.68 1.62
C LEU A 263 6.22 19.34 2.78
N VAL A 264 5.00 18.88 2.49
CA VAL A 264 4.05 18.43 3.52
C VAL A 264 4.60 17.20 4.24
N ARG A 265 5.11 16.22 3.50
CA ARG A 265 5.77 15.04 4.09
C ARG A 265 6.93 15.45 5.01
N THR A 266 7.80 16.34 4.54
CA THR A 266 8.93 16.85 5.32
C THR A 266 8.47 17.64 6.55
N ALA A 267 7.41 18.44 6.41
CA ALA A 267 6.84 19.21 7.52
C ALA A 267 6.24 18.29 8.60
N ARG A 268 5.56 17.20 8.21
CA ARG A 268 5.07 16.17 9.14
C ARG A 268 6.21 15.57 9.96
N LEU A 269 7.27 15.12 9.30
CA LEU A 269 8.45 14.55 9.97
C LEU A 269 9.11 15.55 10.92
N LYS A 270 9.28 16.80 10.50
CA LYS A 270 9.84 17.87 11.35
C LYS A 270 8.95 18.15 12.55
N ALA A 271 7.63 18.18 12.37
CA ALA A 271 6.68 18.42 13.45
C ALA A 271 6.67 17.30 14.49
N VAL A 272 6.73 16.03 14.06
CA VAL A 272 6.89 14.88 14.98
C VAL A 272 8.20 14.99 15.75
N HIS A 273 9.33 15.23 15.08
CA HIS A 273 10.63 15.40 15.74
C HIS A 273 10.65 16.57 16.73
N ALA A 274 10.04 17.70 16.37
CA ALA A 274 9.91 18.85 17.26
C ALA A 274 9.08 18.51 18.50
N THR A 275 7.99 17.75 18.32
CA THR A 275 7.14 17.30 19.43
C THR A 275 7.90 16.40 20.39
N ILE A 276 8.61 15.39 19.86
CA ILE A 276 9.45 14.49 20.67
C ILE A 276 10.51 15.29 21.46
N ALA A 277 11.16 16.26 20.81
CA ALA A 277 12.15 17.11 21.47
C ALA A 277 11.54 17.96 22.60
N GLN A 278 10.35 18.52 22.37
CA GLN A 278 9.62 19.28 23.39
C GLN A 278 9.18 18.39 24.57
N SER A 279 8.65 17.20 24.30
CA SER A 279 8.33 16.20 25.32
C SER A 279 9.54 15.82 26.15
N ARG A 280 10.68 15.56 25.49
CA ARG A 280 11.94 15.28 26.18
C ARG A 280 12.37 16.43 27.08
N GLN A 281 12.27 17.67 26.61
CA GLN A 281 12.60 18.84 27.42
C GLN A 281 11.66 19.00 28.62
N ARG A 282 10.35 18.74 28.47
CA ARG A 282 9.39 18.76 29.58
C ARG A 282 9.75 17.75 30.67
N LEU A 283 10.08 16.52 30.28
CA LEU A 283 10.48 15.47 31.24
C LEU A 283 11.86 15.73 31.87
N LEU A 284 12.79 16.35 31.14
CA LEU A 284 14.07 16.82 31.69
C LEU A 284 13.85 17.91 32.75
N ASN A 285 13.03 18.92 32.45
CA ASN A 285 12.70 20.00 33.38
C ASN A 285 12.02 19.48 34.66
N LYS A 286 11.28 18.38 34.56
CA LYS A 286 10.67 17.68 35.71
C LYS A 286 11.65 16.81 36.50
N GLY A 287 12.87 16.59 36.00
CA GLY A 287 13.87 15.74 36.64
C GLY A 287 13.50 14.24 36.66
N VAL A 288 12.61 13.82 35.76
CA VAL A 288 12.10 12.44 35.70
C VAL A 288 12.71 11.62 34.57
N LEU A 289 13.14 12.25 33.46
CA LEU A 289 13.58 11.52 32.25
C LEU A 289 14.68 10.48 32.54
N ALA A 290 15.67 10.81 33.38
CA ALA A 290 16.76 9.90 33.71
C ALA A 290 16.33 8.62 34.45
N ARG A 291 15.10 8.58 34.98
CA ARG A 291 14.52 7.41 35.68
C ARG A 291 13.66 6.55 34.76
N LEU A 292 13.29 7.04 33.59
CA LEU A 292 12.42 6.34 32.63
C LEU A 292 13.25 5.42 31.71
N THR A 293 13.97 4.48 32.32
CA THR A 293 14.95 3.62 31.63
C THR A 293 14.49 2.18 31.45
N SER A 294 13.34 1.80 32.00
CA SER A 294 12.74 0.47 31.89
C SER A 294 11.24 0.56 31.64
N VAL A 295 10.65 -0.54 31.17
CA VAL A 295 9.20 -0.64 30.99
C VAL A 295 8.46 -0.43 32.31
N ASP A 296 8.98 -0.97 33.43
CA ASP A 296 8.35 -0.78 34.75
C ASP A 296 8.34 0.69 35.18
N ALA A 297 9.45 1.41 34.94
CA ALA A 297 9.55 2.83 35.29
C ALA A 297 8.63 3.69 34.42
N LEU A 298 8.55 3.38 33.12
CA LEU A 298 7.66 4.05 32.17
C LEU A 298 6.19 3.79 32.50
N GLU A 299 5.80 2.54 32.73
CA GLU A 299 4.44 2.15 33.11
C GLU A 299 4.02 2.85 34.41
N ALA A 300 4.85 2.78 35.45
CA ALA A 300 4.57 3.45 36.71
C ALA A 300 4.42 4.97 36.53
N PHE A 301 5.23 5.58 35.68
CA PHE A 301 5.11 7.01 35.40
C PHE A 301 3.80 7.35 34.67
N VAL A 302 3.45 6.60 33.63
CA VAL A 302 2.20 6.79 32.85
C VAL A 302 0.97 6.65 33.74
N VAL A 303 0.91 5.60 34.57
CA VAL A 303 -0.23 5.34 35.47
C VAL A 303 -0.39 6.43 36.52
N ASN A 304 0.72 6.92 37.07
CA ASN A 304 0.69 7.93 38.13
C ASN A 304 0.63 9.38 37.60
N ALA A 305 0.77 9.59 36.30
CA ALA A 305 0.72 10.92 35.70
C ALA A 305 -0.69 11.51 35.79
N LYS A 306 -0.79 12.71 36.39
CA LYS A 306 -2.06 13.40 36.65
C LYS A 306 -2.73 14.00 35.41
N GLY A 307 -2.00 14.22 34.31
CA GLY A 307 -2.52 14.82 33.08
C GLY A 307 -2.16 14.01 31.84
N GLY A 308 -2.93 14.17 30.77
CA GLY A 308 -2.71 13.47 29.48
C GLY A 308 -1.34 13.76 28.88
N THR A 309 -0.91 15.03 28.86
CA THR A 309 0.38 15.45 28.30
C THR A 309 1.58 14.71 28.87
N ASP A 310 1.59 14.42 30.17
CA ASP A 310 2.71 13.69 30.80
C ASP A 310 2.74 12.23 30.38
N LYS A 311 1.56 11.62 30.19
CA LYS A 311 1.44 10.26 29.67
C LYS A 311 1.95 10.19 28.23
N GLU A 312 1.56 11.15 27.39
CA GLU A 312 2.05 11.24 26.00
C GLU A 312 3.57 11.48 25.95
N ASP A 313 4.08 12.38 26.80
CA ASP A 313 5.51 12.67 26.86
C ASP A 313 6.34 11.42 27.15
N ALA A 314 5.82 10.52 28.01
CA ALA A 314 6.47 9.25 28.30
C ALA A 314 6.52 8.32 27.08
N LEU A 315 5.44 8.24 26.30
CA LEU A 315 5.40 7.44 25.06
C LEU A 315 6.29 8.03 23.97
N LEU A 316 6.17 9.34 23.70
CA LEU A 316 6.92 10.06 22.67
C LEU A 316 8.44 10.02 22.91
N THR A 317 8.86 9.87 24.16
CA THR A 317 10.29 9.83 24.53
C THR A 317 10.79 8.44 24.89
N ALA A 318 9.92 7.44 24.91
CA ALA A 318 10.30 6.06 25.16
C ALA A 318 11.31 5.59 24.10
N PRO A 319 12.40 4.92 24.50
CA PRO A 319 13.29 4.28 23.55
C PRO A 319 12.50 3.31 22.64
N PRO A 320 12.80 3.23 21.33
CA PRO A 320 12.10 2.32 20.42
C PRO A 320 12.08 0.86 20.92
N THR A 321 13.15 0.43 21.61
CA THR A 321 13.27 -0.90 22.20
C THR A 321 12.31 -1.16 23.36
N LEU A 322 11.76 -0.12 23.99
CA LEU A 322 10.84 -0.21 25.13
C LEU A 322 9.40 0.14 24.75
N LEU A 323 9.19 0.92 23.68
CA LEU A 323 7.89 1.46 23.28
C LEU A 323 6.84 0.36 23.08
N TYR A 324 7.12 -0.64 22.24
CA TYR A 324 6.15 -1.69 21.94
C TYR A 324 5.77 -2.53 23.16
N SER A 325 6.78 -2.90 23.97
CA SER A 325 6.57 -3.61 25.25
C SER A 325 5.79 -2.78 26.28
N LEU A 326 6.01 -1.47 26.32
CA LEU A 326 5.26 -0.55 27.18
C LEU A 326 3.80 -0.48 26.75
N ILE A 327 3.52 -0.30 25.46
CA ILE A 327 2.15 -0.22 24.93
C ILE A 327 1.39 -1.52 25.23
N LEU A 328 1.97 -2.70 24.95
CA LEU A 328 1.37 -3.99 25.32
C LEU A 328 1.07 -4.09 26.81
N ARG A 329 2.03 -3.67 27.64
CA ARG A 329 1.85 -3.75 29.09
C ARG A 329 0.75 -2.82 29.58
N LEU A 330 0.68 -1.60 29.04
CA LEU A 330 -0.38 -0.65 29.35
C LEU A 330 -1.74 -1.20 28.90
N SER A 331 -1.85 -1.79 27.70
CA SER A 331 -3.10 -2.38 27.23
C SER A 331 -3.56 -3.57 28.06
N GLU A 332 -2.63 -4.43 28.51
CA GLU A 332 -2.94 -5.64 29.29
C GLU A 332 -3.22 -5.35 30.77
N ARG A 333 -2.40 -4.49 31.41
CA ARG A 333 -2.43 -4.28 32.86
C ARG A 333 -3.20 -3.03 33.27
N GLN A 334 -3.33 -2.07 32.36
CA GLN A 334 -3.92 -0.75 32.62
C GLN A 334 -4.92 -0.38 31.49
N PRO A 335 -5.88 -1.27 31.13
CA PRO A 335 -6.71 -1.13 29.94
C PRO A 335 -7.48 0.19 29.89
N SER A 336 -8.01 0.66 31.03
CA SER A 336 -8.72 1.95 31.11
C SER A 336 -7.80 3.14 30.88
N VAL A 337 -6.54 3.08 31.33
CA VAL A 337 -5.56 4.15 31.10
C VAL A 337 -5.16 4.17 29.62
N TRP A 338 -4.90 3.00 29.04
CA TRP A 338 -4.49 2.89 27.65
C TRP A 338 -5.61 3.30 26.68
N SER A 339 -6.83 2.79 26.88
CA SER A 339 -8.00 3.15 26.07
C SER A 339 -8.26 4.66 26.09
N ALA A 340 -8.29 5.29 27.27
CA ALA A 340 -8.45 6.74 27.40
C ALA A 340 -7.31 7.52 26.72
N MET A 341 -6.06 7.04 26.85
CA MET A 341 -4.93 7.66 26.16
C MET A 341 -5.05 7.61 24.64
N LEU A 342 -5.53 6.50 24.07
CA LEU A 342 -5.72 6.39 22.62
C LEU A 342 -6.88 7.28 22.12
N GLU A 343 -7.99 7.33 22.85
CA GLU A 343 -9.14 8.17 22.50
C GLU A 343 -8.78 9.67 22.54
N GLU A 344 -8.12 10.08 23.62
CA GLU A 344 -7.76 11.48 23.88
C GLU A 344 -6.43 11.91 23.23
N ALA A 345 -5.70 10.98 22.59
CA ALA A 345 -4.37 11.21 22.03
C ALA A 345 -4.27 12.48 21.18
N SER A 346 -3.21 13.26 21.36
CA SER A 346 -2.88 14.34 20.45
C SER A 346 -2.69 13.84 19.01
N VAL A 347 -2.88 14.74 18.05
CA VAL A 347 -2.66 14.43 16.63
C VAL A 347 -1.19 14.05 16.36
N GLU A 348 -0.28 14.63 17.13
CA GLU A 348 1.15 14.32 17.12
C GLU A 348 1.46 12.92 17.66
N LEU A 349 0.86 12.52 18.80
CA LEU A 349 1.05 11.18 19.35
C LEU A 349 0.52 10.12 18.38
N VAL A 350 -0.65 10.34 17.78
CA VAL A 350 -1.20 9.40 16.80
C VAL A 350 -0.30 9.28 15.58
N GLU A 351 0.21 10.39 15.04
CA GLU A 351 1.16 10.33 13.93
C GLU A 351 2.41 9.54 14.32
N PHE A 352 2.99 9.80 15.50
CA PHE A 352 4.15 9.08 16.00
C PHE A 352 3.91 7.58 16.17
N LEU A 353 2.82 7.19 16.84
CA LEU A 353 2.51 5.77 17.10
C LEU A 353 2.25 5.02 15.81
N THR A 354 1.48 5.62 14.90
CA THR A 354 1.14 4.96 13.62
C THR A 354 2.34 4.86 12.68
N ASP A 355 3.28 5.82 12.71
CA ASP A 355 4.56 5.70 12.00
C ASP A 355 5.44 4.59 12.61
N ALA A 356 5.50 4.50 13.95
CA ALA A 356 6.20 3.42 14.63
C ALA A 356 5.57 2.03 14.35
N TRP A 357 4.26 1.95 14.19
CA TRP A 357 3.55 0.71 13.88
C TRP A 357 3.73 0.22 12.44
N ASP A 358 4.16 1.08 11.51
CA ASP A 358 4.47 0.68 10.12
C ASP A 358 5.74 -0.22 10.05
N ASP A 359 6.62 -0.22 11.07
CA ASP A 359 7.80 -1.12 11.18
C ASP A 359 7.45 -2.43 11.92
N HIS A 360 6.86 -3.38 11.18
CA HIS A 360 6.48 -4.70 11.71
C HIS A 360 7.66 -5.53 12.23
N ASP A 361 8.88 -5.32 11.72
CA ASP A 361 10.08 -6.04 12.14
C ASP A 361 10.57 -5.53 13.50
N ALA A 362 10.63 -4.21 13.70
CA ALA A 362 10.92 -3.62 15.01
C ALA A 362 9.83 -3.98 16.02
N LEU A 363 8.56 -3.90 15.63
CA LEU A 363 7.43 -4.30 16.47
C LEU A 363 7.60 -5.73 16.96
N SER A 364 7.78 -6.70 16.05
CA SER A 364 7.92 -8.12 16.41
C SER A 364 9.14 -8.39 17.30
N ARG A 365 10.26 -7.71 17.04
CA ARG A 365 11.49 -7.85 17.86
C ARG A 365 11.34 -7.29 19.27
N HIS A 366 10.53 -6.27 19.47
CA HIS A 366 10.43 -5.53 20.73
C HIS A 366 9.10 -5.72 21.48
N SER A 367 8.24 -6.62 21.00
CA SER A 367 6.96 -7.02 21.60
C SER A 367 7.00 -8.41 22.25
N ASN A 368 8.19 -8.89 22.64
CA ASN A 368 8.43 -10.28 23.10
C ASN A 368 8.10 -11.35 22.04
N GLY A 369 8.25 -11.02 20.75
CA GLY A 369 8.02 -11.97 19.66
C GLY A 369 6.54 -12.11 19.27
N SER A 370 5.65 -11.22 19.75
CA SER A 370 4.27 -11.16 19.26
C SER A 370 4.27 -10.80 17.78
N SER A 371 3.51 -11.55 16.99
CA SER A 371 3.24 -11.18 15.60
C SER A 371 2.47 -9.85 15.55
N PRO A 372 2.60 -9.05 14.48
CA PRO A 372 1.87 -7.79 14.36
C PRO A 372 0.34 -7.95 14.55
N PRO A 373 -0.33 -8.98 13.99
CA PRO A 373 -1.76 -9.20 14.25
C PRO A 373 -2.08 -9.45 15.73
N ALA A 374 -1.28 -10.26 16.44
CA ALA A 374 -1.49 -10.54 17.85
C ALA A 374 -1.25 -9.28 18.71
N TYR A 375 -0.26 -8.48 18.34
CA TYR A 375 0.02 -7.20 18.98
C TYR A 375 -1.16 -6.24 18.86
N PHE A 376 -1.65 -5.98 17.64
CA PHE A 376 -2.76 -5.05 17.45
C PHE A 376 -4.06 -5.55 18.08
N ALA A 377 -4.33 -6.86 18.04
CA ALA A 377 -5.46 -7.45 18.75
C ALA A 377 -5.39 -7.15 20.26
N ALA A 378 -4.23 -7.32 20.89
CA ALA A 378 -4.06 -7.04 22.31
C ALA A 378 -4.18 -5.54 22.65
N VAL A 379 -3.55 -4.68 21.84
CA VAL A 379 -3.51 -3.23 22.06
C VAL A 379 -4.87 -2.58 21.89
N PHE A 380 -5.71 -3.08 20.99
CA PHE A 380 -7.04 -2.52 20.74
C PHE A 380 -8.18 -3.25 21.46
N ALA A 381 -7.94 -4.42 22.07
CA ALA A 381 -8.98 -5.21 22.76
C ALA A 381 -9.74 -4.45 23.86
N CYS A 382 -9.12 -3.44 24.47
CA CYS A 382 -9.73 -2.64 25.55
C CYS A 382 -10.42 -1.36 25.08
N CYS A 383 -10.43 -1.06 23.78
CA CYS A 383 -11.08 0.13 23.24
C CYS A 383 -12.56 -0.16 22.92
N ASP A 384 -13.46 0.64 23.46
CA ASP A 384 -14.91 0.58 23.24
C ASP A 384 -15.43 1.59 22.20
N PHE A 385 -14.50 2.24 21.49
CA PHE A 385 -14.75 3.16 20.38
C PHE A 385 -14.20 2.62 19.06
N ASP A 386 -14.61 3.22 17.94
CA ASP A 386 -14.03 2.91 16.62
C ASP A 386 -12.60 3.45 16.54
N VAL A 387 -11.63 2.62 16.93
CA VAL A 387 -10.20 2.96 16.92
C VAL A 387 -9.75 3.38 15.53
N GLN A 388 -10.23 2.70 14.49
CA GLN A 388 -9.82 2.98 13.12
C GLN A 388 -10.28 4.39 12.70
N GLU A 389 -11.55 4.73 12.96
CA GLU A 389 -12.09 6.05 12.67
C GLU A 389 -11.32 7.15 13.42
N VAL A 390 -11.10 6.96 14.73
CA VAL A 390 -10.41 7.93 15.59
C VAL A 390 -8.97 8.18 15.12
N LEU A 391 -8.20 7.12 14.89
CA LEU A 391 -6.81 7.25 14.46
C LEU A 391 -6.70 7.88 13.07
N LEU A 392 -7.56 7.47 12.12
CA LEU A 392 -7.57 8.05 10.77
C LEU A 392 -7.96 9.53 10.78
N ALA A 393 -8.96 9.92 11.57
CA ALA A 393 -9.37 11.31 11.70
C ALA A 393 -8.23 12.19 12.26
N LYS A 394 -7.51 11.72 13.28
CA LYS A 394 -6.36 12.42 13.86
C LYS A 394 -5.17 12.50 12.88
N LYS A 395 -4.90 11.45 12.10
CA LYS A 395 -3.89 11.48 11.02
C LYS A 395 -4.26 12.46 9.90
N ASP A 396 -5.53 12.54 9.51
CA ASP A 396 -6.01 13.52 8.53
C ASP A 396 -5.84 14.95 9.06
N ALA A 397 -6.22 15.19 10.32
CA ALA A 397 -6.04 16.47 10.99
C ALA A 397 -4.57 16.91 11.04
N PHE A 398 -3.66 16.00 11.42
CA PHE A 398 -2.22 16.27 11.44
C PHE A 398 -1.66 16.59 10.04
N GLY A 399 -2.07 15.80 9.04
CA GLY A 399 -1.71 16.02 7.64
C GLY A 399 -2.19 17.38 7.12
N ARG A 400 -3.42 17.75 7.45
CA ARG A 400 -4.01 19.05 7.12
C ARG A 400 -3.30 20.20 7.82
N GLN A 401 -2.97 20.08 9.10
CA GLN A 401 -2.20 21.09 9.83
C GLN A 401 -0.82 21.29 9.20
N SER A 402 -0.13 20.20 8.85
CA SER A 402 1.17 20.24 8.18
C SER A 402 1.07 20.89 6.79
N ALA A 403 0.01 20.57 6.03
CA ALA A 403 -0.26 21.20 4.76
C ALA A 403 -0.50 22.71 4.90
N ARG A 404 -1.35 23.13 5.85
CA ARG A 404 -1.57 24.56 6.14
C ARG A 404 -0.28 25.26 6.55
N HIS A 405 0.54 24.63 7.38
CA HIS A 405 1.83 25.19 7.77
C HIS A 405 2.76 25.40 6.57
N VAL A 406 2.83 24.44 5.65
CA VAL A 406 3.60 24.59 4.40
C VAL A 406 3.04 25.71 3.54
N MET A 407 1.71 25.75 3.35
CA MET A 407 1.06 26.79 2.55
C MET A 407 1.30 28.21 3.11
N ALA A 408 1.26 28.36 4.43
CA ALA A 408 1.53 29.63 5.10
C ALA A 408 3.02 30.00 5.06
N SER A 409 3.91 29.08 5.47
CA SER A 409 5.34 29.38 5.65
C SER A 409 6.10 29.54 4.34
N MET A 410 5.73 28.81 3.29
CA MET A 410 6.44 28.83 2.01
C MET A 410 5.80 29.77 0.99
N PHE A 411 4.48 29.96 1.06
CA PHE A 411 3.72 30.66 0.01
C PHE A 411 2.86 31.81 0.54
N GLY A 412 2.78 32.03 1.85
CA GLY A 412 2.03 33.14 2.44
C GLY A 412 0.51 33.02 2.34
N PHE A 413 -0.03 31.81 2.16
CA PHE A 413 -1.47 31.56 2.18
C PHE A 413 -1.98 31.29 3.61
N GLU A 414 -3.11 31.89 3.99
CA GLU A 414 -3.72 31.73 5.34
C GLU A 414 -4.73 30.56 5.46
#